data_AF-A0A1L8E800-F1
#
_entry.id   AF-A0A1L8E800-F1
#
_cell.length_a   1.000
_cell.length_b   1.000
_cell.length_c   1.000
_cell.angle_alpha   90.00
_cell.angle_beta   90.00
_cell.angle_gamma   90.00
#
_symmetry.space_group_name_H-M   'P 1'
#
loop_
_entity.id
_entity.type
_entity.pdbx_description
1 polymer ?
#
loop_
_entity_poly.entity_id
_entity_poly.type
_entity_poly.pdbx_seq_one_letter_code
_entity_poly.pdbx_strand_id
1 'polypeptide(L)'
;SVFRRRAEALHREINNLLTPLKPNLELQLAINADGPPRRGAFEVAIAMTPSDNVDERNLIWTGVKLTPRAQKFPGAEDMAEVIKKYLDIKPSEKVLKKQASSSEESPSQDKADVKPIASDEDEKPQISSKSESSKGKRGRRKKK
;
A
#
# COMPACT_ATOMS: atom_id res chain seq x y z
N SER A 1 -4.13 -9.61 -10.78
CA SER A 1 -3.55 -9.50 -9.41
C SER A 1 -3.60 -8.06 -8.94
N VAL A 2 -3.83 -7.82 -7.63
CA VAL A 2 -3.76 -6.47 -7.03
C VAL A 2 -2.38 -5.84 -7.22
N PHE A 3 -1.31 -6.64 -7.12
CA PHE A 3 0.07 -6.15 -7.28
C PHE A 3 0.32 -5.60 -8.69
N ARG A 4 -0.15 -6.31 -9.72
CA ARG A 4 -0.04 -5.85 -11.12
C ARG A 4 -0.78 -4.53 -11.35
N ARG A 5 -2.04 -4.41 -10.88
CA ARG A 5 -2.81 -3.17 -11.00
C ARG A 5 -2.12 -2.00 -10.30
N ARG A 6 -1.52 -2.24 -9.13
CA ARG A 6 -0.75 -1.23 -8.40
C ARG A 6 0.54 -0.83 -9.12
N ALA A 7 1.26 -1.77 -9.73
CA ALA A 7 2.44 -1.47 -10.54
C ALA A 7 2.08 -0.61 -11.76
N GLU A 8 1.01 -0.95 -12.48
CA GLU A 8 0.51 -0.19 -13.62
C GLU A 8 0.04 1.22 -13.20
N ALA A 9 -0.65 1.36 -12.08
CA ALA A 9 -1.07 2.66 -11.55
C ALA A 9 0.15 3.51 -11.16
N LEU A 10 1.10 2.93 -10.42
CA LEU A 10 2.33 3.60 -9.99
C LEU A 10 3.13 4.11 -11.19
N HIS A 11 3.27 3.31 -12.26
CA HIS A 11 3.95 3.72 -13.49
C HIS A 11 3.28 4.92 -14.16
N ARG A 12 1.95 4.93 -14.26
CA ARG A 12 1.19 6.06 -14.83
C ARG A 12 1.37 7.33 -14.00
N GLU A 13 1.28 7.20 -12.68
CA GLU A 13 1.43 8.32 -11.74
C GLU A 13 2.84 8.91 -11.81
N ILE A 14 3.88 8.07 -11.79
CA ILE A 14 5.27 8.52 -11.96
C ILE A 14 5.46 9.23 -13.30
N ASN A 15 4.93 8.68 -14.40
CA ASN A 15 5.01 9.34 -15.70
C ASN A 15 4.35 10.72 -15.70
N ASN A 16 3.18 10.86 -15.08
CA ASN A 16 2.50 12.15 -14.95
C ASN A 16 3.33 13.16 -14.14
N LEU A 17 4.06 12.71 -13.12
CA LEU A 17 4.92 13.56 -12.29
C LEU A 17 6.24 13.94 -12.98
N LEU A 18 6.76 13.11 -13.88
CA LEU A 18 8.05 13.34 -14.54
C LEU A 18 7.94 14.00 -15.91
N THR A 19 6.85 13.77 -16.65
CA THR A 19 6.62 14.37 -17.98
C THR A 19 6.76 15.90 -17.99
N PRO A 20 6.21 16.65 -16.99
CA PRO A 20 6.38 18.10 -16.94
C PRO A 20 7.83 18.56 -16.74
N LEU A 21 8.67 17.71 -16.14
CA LEU A 21 10.07 18.04 -15.84
C LEU A 21 11.00 17.66 -17.00
N LYS A 22 10.68 16.58 -17.72
CA LYS A 22 11.46 16.10 -18.85
C LYS A 22 10.53 15.45 -19.89
N PRO A 23 10.02 16.21 -20.88
CA PRO A 23 9.05 15.72 -21.85
C PRO A 23 9.61 14.64 -22.77
N ASN A 24 10.94 14.57 -22.92
CA ASN A 24 11.63 13.56 -23.71
C ASN A 24 11.94 12.28 -22.91
N LEU A 25 11.52 12.19 -21.65
CA LEU A 25 11.70 11.00 -20.84
C LEU A 25 10.58 10.00 -21.13
N GLU A 26 10.95 8.83 -21.63
CA GLU A 26 10.04 7.70 -21.77
C GLU A 26 10.39 6.63 -20.73
N LEU A 27 9.47 6.36 -19.79
CA LEU A 27 9.63 5.24 -18.86
C LEU A 27 8.87 4.02 -19.36
N GLN A 28 9.57 2.91 -19.46
CA GLN A 28 9.00 1.62 -19.81
C GLN A 28 8.75 0.76 -18.57
N LEU A 29 7.59 0.10 -18.52
CA LEU A 29 7.23 -0.79 -17.42
C LEU A 29 7.48 -2.25 -17.82
N ALA A 30 8.44 -2.88 -17.16
CA ALA A 30 8.62 -4.32 -17.20
C ALA A 30 8.11 -4.95 -15.89
N ILE A 31 7.27 -5.97 -15.98
CA ILE A 31 6.73 -6.67 -14.81
C ILE A 31 7.30 -8.08 -14.79
N ASN A 32 8.04 -8.41 -13.72
CA ASN A 32 8.54 -9.77 -13.48
C ASN A 32 9.36 -10.33 -14.66
N ALA A 33 10.18 -9.49 -15.31
CA ALA A 33 11.04 -9.91 -16.42
C ALA A 33 12.01 -11.03 -16.01
N ASP A 34 12.38 -11.07 -14.72
CA ASP A 34 13.36 -12.00 -14.15
C ASP A 34 12.72 -13.33 -13.69
N GLY A 35 11.44 -13.53 -14.03
CA GLY A 35 10.67 -14.70 -13.65
C GLY A 35 9.68 -14.44 -12.51
N PRO A 36 9.16 -15.51 -11.87
CA PRO A 36 8.07 -15.40 -10.92
C PRO A 36 8.39 -14.46 -9.74
N PRO A 37 7.45 -13.59 -9.32
CA PRO A 37 7.70 -12.67 -8.22
C PRO A 37 7.86 -13.43 -6.90
N ARG A 38 8.69 -12.89 -6.00
CA ARG A 38 8.80 -13.38 -4.63
C ARG A 38 7.44 -13.31 -3.92
N ARG A 39 7.12 -14.34 -3.13
CA ARG A 39 5.80 -14.49 -2.52
C ARG A 39 5.48 -13.28 -1.62
N GLY A 40 4.43 -12.55 -2.00
CA GLY A 40 3.96 -11.38 -1.25
C GLY A 40 4.90 -10.17 -1.31
N ALA A 41 5.84 -10.14 -2.24
CA ALA A 41 6.75 -9.03 -2.47
C ALA A 41 6.17 -8.04 -3.49
N PHE A 42 6.54 -6.76 -3.33
CA PHE A 42 6.39 -5.73 -4.34
C PHE A 42 7.73 -5.02 -4.41
N GLU A 43 8.44 -5.11 -5.52
CA GLU A 43 9.79 -4.58 -5.68
C GLU A 43 9.80 -3.68 -6.92
N VAL A 44 10.53 -2.58 -6.85
CA VAL A 44 10.68 -1.63 -7.95
C VAL A 44 12.17 -1.42 -8.19
N ALA A 45 12.58 -1.60 -9.44
CA ALA A 45 13.93 -1.37 -9.90
C ALA A 45 13.91 -0.47 -11.13
N ILE A 46 14.98 0.27 -11.36
CA ILE A 46 15.15 1.18 -12.50
C ILE A 46 16.49 0.94 -13.19
N ALA A 47 16.53 1.08 -14.51
CA ALA A 47 17.74 1.11 -15.30
C ALA A 47 17.68 2.31 -16.26
N MET A 48 18.83 2.90 -16.59
CA MET A 48 18.91 3.99 -17.57
C MET A 48 18.62 3.50 -18.99
N THR A 49 19.05 2.28 -19.29
CA THR A 49 18.82 1.59 -20.56
C THR A 49 17.89 0.41 -20.32
N PRO A 50 16.91 0.17 -21.20
CA PRO A 50 16.08 -1.02 -21.11
C PRO A 50 16.96 -2.26 -21.26
N SER A 51 17.00 -3.08 -20.21
CA SER A 51 17.86 -4.26 -20.15
C SER A 51 17.12 -5.42 -19.49
N ASP A 52 17.36 -6.61 -20.01
CA ASP A 52 16.86 -7.87 -19.48
C ASP A 52 17.73 -8.39 -18.32
N ASN A 53 18.94 -7.85 -18.15
CA ASN A 53 19.85 -8.24 -17.07
C ASN A 53 19.44 -7.59 -15.75
N VAL A 54 19.28 -8.42 -14.71
CA VAL A 54 18.90 -7.96 -13.36
C VAL A 54 19.97 -7.07 -12.74
N ASP A 55 21.24 -7.39 -12.98
CA ASP A 55 22.39 -6.71 -12.38
C ASP A 55 22.57 -5.27 -12.90
N GLU A 56 22.03 -4.97 -14.08
CA GLU A 56 22.02 -3.61 -14.66
C GLU A 56 20.91 -2.73 -14.07
N ARG A 57 19.95 -3.34 -13.34
CA ARG A 57 18.83 -2.64 -12.72
C ARG A 57 19.14 -2.32 -11.26
N ASN A 58 18.90 -1.08 -10.89
CA ASN A 58 19.07 -0.61 -9.53
C ASN A 58 17.76 -0.76 -8.75
N LEU A 59 17.77 -1.56 -7.70
CA LEU A 59 16.63 -1.74 -6.80
C LEU A 59 16.40 -0.46 -5.99
N ILE A 60 15.26 0.20 -6.20
CA ILE A 60 14.91 1.46 -5.54
C ILE A 60 13.85 1.30 -4.45
N TRP A 61 13.10 0.19 -4.45
CA TRP A 61 12.11 -0.10 -3.42
C TRP A 61 11.90 -1.61 -3.22
N THR A 62 11.72 -2.02 -1.97
CA THR A 62 11.31 -3.39 -1.63
C THR A 62 10.25 -3.42 -0.54
N GLY A 63 9.09 -3.98 -0.87
CA GLY A 63 7.98 -4.23 0.03
C GLY A 63 8.02 -5.63 0.67
N VAL A 64 9.11 -6.39 0.53
CA VAL A 64 9.21 -7.78 1.05
C VAL A 64 8.93 -7.81 2.56
N LYS A 65 9.60 -6.94 3.33
CA LYS A 65 9.55 -6.89 4.79
C LYS A 65 8.48 -5.97 5.36
N LEU A 66 7.68 -5.31 4.51
CA LEU A 66 6.68 -4.34 4.95
C LEU A 66 5.36 -5.03 5.31
N THR A 67 4.89 -4.77 6.53
CA THR A 67 3.61 -5.24 7.09
C THR A 67 2.98 -4.08 7.87
N PRO A 68 1.71 -3.73 7.63
CA PRO A 68 0.66 -4.45 6.88
C PRO A 68 0.78 -4.34 5.35
N ARG A 69 -0.03 -5.13 4.61
CA ARG A 69 0.00 -5.23 3.13
C ARG A 69 -0.09 -3.88 2.41
N ALA A 70 -0.81 -2.91 2.98
CA ALA A 70 -0.95 -1.57 2.39
C ALA A 70 0.40 -0.85 2.25
N GLN A 71 1.32 -1.03 3.19
CA GLN A 71 2.65 -0.40 3.18
C GLN A 71 3.62 -1.04 2.18
N LYS A 72 3.25 -2.15 1.53
CA LYS A 72 4.13 -2.78 0.53
C LYS A 72 4.28 -1.95 -0.74
N PHE A 73 3.32 -1.06 -1.01
CA PHE A 73 3.29 -0.21 -2.19
C PHE A 73 3.86 1.16 -1.84
N PRO A 74 4.86 1.66 -2.57
CA PRO A 74 5.38 3.00 -2.36
C PRO A 74 4.39 4.06 -2.85
N GLY A 75 4.54 5.30 -2.37
CA GLY A 75 3.90 6.48 -2.96
C GLY A 75 4.54 6.85 -4.30
N ALA A 76 3.75 7.41 -5.22
CA ALA A 76 4.26 7.79 -6.54
C ALA A 76 5.23 8.98 -6.46
N GLU A 77 4.99 9.91 -5.54
CA GLU A 77 5.80 11.08 -5.29
C GLU A 77 7.21 10.69 -4.82
N ASP A 78 7.28 9.78 -3.83
CA ASP A 78 8.54 9.26 -3.30
C ASP A 78 9.35 8.57 -4.41
N MET A 79 8.70 7.72 -5.21
CA MET A 79 9.36 7.03 -6.32
C MET A 79 9.79 8.00 -7.40
N ALA A 80 8.98 9.00 -7.73
CA ALA A 80 9.35 10.03 -8.69
C ALA A 80 10.56 10.83 -8.20
N GLU A 81 10.68 11.14 -6.91
CA GLU A 81 11.86 11.82 -6.36
C GLU A 81 13.12 10.96 -6.45
N VAL A 82 13.03 9.67 -6.09
CA VAL A 82 14.16 8.74 -6.23
C VAL A 82 14.60 8.62 -7.68
N ILE A 83 13.64 8.53 -8.62
CA ILE A 83 13.92 8.45 -10.06
C ILE A 83 14.51 9.77 -10.58
N LYS A 84 14.05 10.93 -10.12
CA LYS A 84 14.64 12.24 -10.47
C LYS A 84 16.11 12.31 -10.08
N LYS A 85 16.45 11.84 -8.88
CA LYS A 85 17.83 11.75 -8.39
C LYS A 85 18.65 10.78 -9.23
N TYR A 86 18.08 9.63 -9.57
CA TYR A 86 18.74 8.62 -10.40
C TYR A 86 19.00 9.09 -11.84
N LEU A 87 18.13 9.95 -12.38
CA LEU A 87 18.21 10.49 -13.75
C LEU A 87 18.85 11.89 -13.83
N ASP A 88 19.37 12.43 -12.71
CA ASP A 88 19.92 13.78 -12.58
C ASP A 88 19.01 14.89 -13.18
N ILE A 89 17.70 14.77 -12.99
CA ILE A 89 16.73 15.76 -13.47
C ILE A 89 16.74 16.96 -12.52
N LYS A 90 17.41 18.05 -12.92
CA LYS A 90 17.35 19.32 -12.17
C LYS A 90 15.93 19.90 -12.24
N PRO A 91 15.36 20.38 -11.13
CA PRO A 91 14.11 21.12 -11.19
C PRO A 91 14.39 22.42 -11.96
N SER A 92 13.90 22.53 -13.20
CA SER A 92 13.90 23.83 -13.86
C SER A 92 12.88 24.69 -13.12
N GLU A 93 13.37 25.73 -12.43
CA GLU A 93 12.52 26.74 -11.83
C GLU A 93 11.66 27.38 -12.92
N LYS A 94 10.37 27.02 -12.96
CA LYS A 94 9.28 27.90 -13.40
C LYS A 94 7.92 27.29 -13.04
N VAL A 95 7.14 28.15 -12.37
CA VAL A 95 5.71 28.08 -11.99
C VAL A 95 5.35 27.47 -10.62
N LEU A 96 5.65 28.27 -9.58
CA LEU A 96 4.71 28.89 -8.61
C LEU A 96 3.52 28.08 -8.02
N LYS A 97 3.63 27.84 -6.70
CA LYS A 97 2.72 28.23 -5.60
C LYS A 97 1.18 28.12 -5.78
N LYS A 98 0.60 27.09 -5.17
CA LYS A 98 -0.56 27.08 -4.22
C LYS A 98 -0.77 25.59 -3.88
N GLN A 99 -0.77 25.10 -2.64
CA GLN A 99 -1.45 25.61 -1.46
C GLN A 99 -0.64 25.30 -0.20
N ALA A 100 -0.40 26.33 0.61
CA ALA A 100 -0.18 26.20 2.04
C ALA A 100 -1.41 26.81 2.74
N SER A 101 -2.08 26.01 3.56
CA SER A 101 -2.84 26.42 4.74
C SER A 101 -3.28 25.11 5.40
N SER A 102 -2.54 24.60 6.38
CA SER A 102 -2.59 25.05 7.77
C SER A 102 -3.98 24.90 8.36
N SER A 103 -4.10 23.97 9.30
CA SER A 103 -4.90 24.13 10.52
C SER A 103 -4.35 23.10 11.51
N GLU A 104 -3.31 23.52 12.24
CA GLU A 104 -3.04 23.00 13.57
C GLU A 104 -4.16 23.42 14.53
N GLU A 105 -4.34 22.55 15.52
CA GLU A 105 -4.78 22.82 16.90
C GLU A 105 -6.26 22.97 17.26
N SER A 106 -6.62 22.15 18.25
CA SER A 106 -7.86 22.09 19.01
C SER A 106 -8.23 23.40 19.72
N PRO A 107 -9.49 23.54 20.15
CA PRO A 107 -9.69 23.79 21.57
C PRO A 107 -10.85 22.99 22.20
N SER A 108 -10.65 22.74 23.48
CA SER A 108 -11.53 22.11 24.46
C SER A 108 -12.72 23.00 24.89
N GLN A 109 -13.64 22.39 25.67
CA GLN A 109 -14.63 22.98 26.62
C GLN A 109 -16.00 23.38 26.01
N ASP A 110 -17.17 23.16 26.60
CA ASP A 110 -17.58 22.69 27.94
C ASP A 110 -19.11 22.32 27.94
N LYS A 111 -19.46 21.28 28.72
CA LYS A 111 -20.64 21.10 29.64
C LYS A 111 -22.11 20.88 29.21
N ALA A 112 -22.70 20.00 30.04
CA ALA A 112 -24.10 19.83 30.46
C ALA A 112 -25.00 19.02 29.49
N ASP A 113 -25.87 18.11 29.90
CA ASP A 113 -26.40 17.68 31.21
C ASP A 113 -27.08 16.31 31.00
N VAL A 114 -27.07 15.43 32.00
CA VAL A 114 -28.20 14.60 32.49
C VAL A 114 -27.64 13.46 33.35
N LYS A 115 -27.99 13.56 34.63
CA LYS A 115 -27.68 12.69 35.77
C LYS A 115 -28.66 11.50 35.86
N PRO A 116 -28.47 10.57 36.82
CA PRO A 116 -28.75 9.13 36.69
C PRO A 116 -30.09 8.71 37.31
N ILE A 117 -30.51 7.46 37.06
CA ILE A 117 -31.39 6.75 37.98
C ILE A 117 -30.93 5.30 38.15
N ALA A 118 -30.68 4.95 39.40
CA ALA A 118 -30.43 3.60 39.89
C ALA A 118 -31.75 2.92 40.26
N SER A 119 -31.68 1.59 40.41
CA SER A 119 -32.54 0.63 41.14
C SER A 119 -32.87 -0.55 40.22
N ASP A 120 -32.94 -1.83 40.60
CA ASP A 120 -32.46 -2.64 41.72
C ASP A 120 -32.95 -4.08 41.37
N GLU A 121 -32.27 -5.10 41.89
CA GLU A 121 -32.75 -6.48 42.17
C GLU A 121 -32.93 -7.55 41.06
N ASP A 122 -32.13 -8.61 41.23
CA ASP A 122 -32.47 -10.05 41.33
C ASP A 122 -33.50 -10.70 40.36
N GLU A 123 -33.02 -11.65 39.53
CA GLU A 123 -33.23 -13.11 39.75
C GLU A 123 -32.51 -13.96 38.66
N LYS A 124 -31.80 -15.01 39.10
CA LYS A 124 -31.31 -16.19 38.35
C LYS A 124 -32.39 -17.29 38.57
N PRO A 125 -32.61 -18.37 37.74
CA PRO A 125 -31.53 -19.12 37.11
C PRO A 125 -31.77 -20.00 35.84
N GLN A 126 -30.63 -20.43 35.26
CA GLN A 126 -30.29 -21.71 34.58
C GLN A 126 -31.19 -22.21 33.40
N ILE A 127 -30.64 -22.65 32.26
CA ILE A 127 -30.15 -24.04 32.05
C ILE A 127 -29.28 -24.12 30.77
N SER A 128 -28.14 -24.81 30.91
CA SER A 128 -27.28 -25.59 29.97
C SER A 128 -27.55 -25.55 28.45
N SER A 129 -26.57 -25.61 27.53
CA SER A 129 -25.40 -26.51 27.45
C SER A 129 -24.57 -26.20 26.19
N LYS A 130 -23.24 -26.40 26.29
CA LYS A 130 -22.28 -27.04 25.33
C LYS A 130 -22.71 -27.16 23.85
N SER A 131 -21.88 -26.98 22.82
CA SER A 131 -20.42 -27.06 22.69
C SER A 131 -20.03 -26.86 21.21
N GLU A 132 -18.85 -26.26 20.99
CA GLU A 132 -17.81 -26.63 20.02
C GLU A 132 -18.15 -27.27 18.65
N SER A 133 -17.73 -26.55 17.60
CA SER A 133 -16.81 -27.00 16.53
C SER A 133 -16.72 -28.50 16.22
N SER A 134 -16.91 -28.86 14.93
CA SER A 134 -15.97 -29.71 14.16
C SER A 134 -16.41 -30.01 12.72
N LYS A 135 -15.61 -29.48 11.77
CA LYS A 135 -14.93 -30.23 10.69
C LYS A 135 -15.78 -31.20 9.85
N GLY A 136 -16.33 -30.68 8.74
CA GLY A 136 -16.82 -31.50 7.63
C GLY A 136 -15.68 -32.08 6.80
N LYS A 137 -15.56 -33.41 6.75
CA LYS A 137 -15.04 -34.16 5.58
C LYS A 137 -15.38 -35.65 5.68
N ARG A 138 -16.53 -36.06 5.11
CA ARG A 138 -16.86 -37.49 4.91
C ARG A 138 -16.19 -37.98 3.62
N GLY A 139 -15.03 -38.62 3.76
CA GLY A 139 -14.40 -39.41 2.70
C GLY A 139 -15.03 -40.80 2.62
N ARG A 140 -15.68 -41.09 1.51
CA ARG A 140 -16.34 -42.35 1.15
C ARG A 140 -15.29 -43.36 0.67
N ARG A 141 -15.05 -44.45 1.41
CA ARG A 141 -14.30 -45.62 0.91
C ARG A 141 -15.27 -46.80 0.75
N LYS A 142 -15.38 -47.29 -0.49
CA LYS A 142 -16.14 -48.50 -0.86
C LYS A 142 -15.28 -49.74 -0.58
N LYS A 143 -15.94 -50.79 -0.08
CA LYS A 143 -15.44 -52.17 0.02
C LYS A 143 -15.23 -52.79 -1.36
N LYS A 144 -14.20 -53.62 -1.50
CA LYS A 144 -14.31 -54.99 -2.00
C LYS A 144 -13.19 -55.82 -1.42
#